data_AF-A0A382FK97-F1
#
_entry.id   AF-A0A382FK97-F1
#
_cell.length_a   1.000
_cell.length_b   1.000
_cell.length_c   1.000
_cell.angle_alpha   90.00
_cell.angle_beta   90.00
_cell.angle_gamma   90.00
#
_symmetry.space_group_name_H-M   'P 1'
#
loop_
_entity.id
_entity.type
_entity.pdbx_description
1 polymer ?
#
loop_
_entity_poly.entity_id
_entity_poly.type
_entity_poly.pdbx_seq_one_letter_code
_entity_poly.pdbx_strand_id
1 'polypeptide(L)' 'MKVAPEDLMNMGICDRIIEEPLGGAHRDFNIIAAKLKQVLLEELDSFKDVDPDSFLEQRIERYEKMGVYKES' A
#
# COMPACT_ATOMS: atom_id res chain seq x y z
N MET A 1 13.53 1.27 15.50
CA MET A 1 12.21 1.48 14.86
C MET A 1 12.34 1.02 13.42
N LYS A 2 11.43 0.20 12.92
CA LYS A 2 11.41 -0.29 11.54
C LYS A 2 10.35 0.49 10.78
N VAL A 3 10.77 1.47 9.97
CA VAL A 3 9.89 2.41 9.27
C VAL A 3 10.25 2.56 7.80
N ALA A 4 11.18 1.73 7.31
CA ALA A 4 11.49 1.71 5.88
C ALA A 4 10.27 1.17 5.10
N PRO A 5 10.09 1.54 3.83
CA PRO A 5 8.99 1.04 3.01
C PRO A 5 8.88 -0.49 3.01
N GLU A 6 10.02 -1.18 2.90
CA GLU A 6 10.10 -2.65 2.95
C GLU A 6 9.63 -3.21 4.31
N ASP A 7 9.99 -2.56 5.42
CA ASP A 7 9.52 -2.97 6.74
C ASP A 7 7.99 -2.85 6.84
N LEU A 8 7.42 -1.72 6.37
CA LEU A 8 5.98 -1.48 6.40
C LEU A 8 5.22 -2.45 5.50
N MET A 9 5.81 -2.83 4.37
CA MET A 9 5.26 -3.85 3.48
C MET A 9 5.28 -5.24 4.13
N ASN A 10 6.40 -5.61 4.77
CA ASN A 10 6.52 -6.86 5.52
C ASN A 10 5.56 -6.94 6.73
N MET A 11 5.19 -5.79 7.31
CA MET A 11 4.19 -5.70 8.38
C MET A 11 2.74 -5.72 7.88
N GLY A 12 2.52 -5.74 6.56
CA GLY A 12 1.18 -5.66 5.95
C GLY A 12 0.53 -4.28 6.05
N ILE A 13 1.29 -3.25 6.45
CA ILE A 13 0.80 -1.86 6.56
C ILE A 13 0.68 -1.24 5.16
N CYS A 14 1.68 -1.48 4.31
CA CYS A 14 1.72 -0.99 2.93
C CYS A 14 1.59 -2.16 1.94
N ASP A 15 0.86 -1.97 0.84
CA ASP A 15 0.69 -3.00 -0.19
C ASP A 15 1.66 -2.86 -1.37
N ARG A 16 2.11 -1.62 -1.63
CA ARG A 16 2.90 -1.32 -2.83
C ARG A 16 3.90 -0.22 -2.54
N ILE A 17 5.14 -0.45 -2.95
CA ILE A 17 6.22 0.53 -2.90
C ILE A 17 6.37 1.15 -4.29
N ILE A 18 6.32 2.48 -4.38
CA ILE A 18 6.53 3.21 -5.63
C ILE A 18 7.97 3.72 -5.65
N GLU A 19 8.76 3.27 -6.63
CA GLU A 19 10.16 3.69 -6.74
C GLU A 19 10.30 5.17 -7.15
N GLU A 20 11.11 5.89 -6.37
CA GLU A 20 11.50 7.26 -6.66
C GLU A 20 12.53 7.32 -7.81
N PRO A 21 12.63 8.46 -8.52
CA PRO A 21 13.66 8.65 -9.53
C PRO A 21 15.03 8.81 -8.86
N LEU A 22 16.10 8.68 -9.65
CA LEU A 22 17.46 8.84 -9.15
C LEU A 22 17.64 10.21 -8.48
N GLY A 23 17.95 10.19 -7.18
CA GLY A 23 18.12 11.40 -6.36
C GLY A 23 16.83 11.92 -5.70
N GLY A 24 15.73 11.18 -5.78
CA GLY A 24 14.52 11.38 -4.98
C GLY A 24 13.37 12.06 -5.72
N ALA A 25 12.16 11.89 -5.20
CA ALA A 25 10.92 12.36 -5.84
C ALA A 25 10.86 13.88 -6.05
N HIS A 26 11.56 14.64 -5.21
CA HIS A 26 11.63 16.10 -5.29
C HIS A 26 12.39 16.61 -6.52
N ARG A 27 13.15 15.76 -7.21
CA ARG A 27 13.90 16.15 -8.42
C ARG A 27 13.04 16.18 -9.67
N ASP A 28 12.03 15.33 -9.73
CA ASP A 28 11.11 15.27 -10.86
C ASP A 28 9.69 14.93 -10.39
N PHE A 29 8.99 15.97 -9.97
CA PHE A 29 7.60 15.88 -9.51
C PHE A 29 6.66 15.40 -10.61
N ASN A 30 6.92 15.74 -11.87
CA ASN A 30 6.04 15.38 -12.97
C ASN A 30 6.07 13.87 -13.23
N ILE A 31 7.28 13.28 -13.25
CA ILE A 31 7.42 11.83 -13.39
C ILE A 31 6.77 11.10 -12.23
N ILE A 32 6.98 11.57 -10.99
CA ILE A 32 6.42 10.88 -9.82
C ILE A 32 4.91 11.04 -9.72
N ALA A 33 4.37 12.23 -10.03
CA ALA A 33 2.92 12.42 -10.09
C ALA A 33 2.28 11.53 -11.16
N ALA A 34 2.91 11.39 -12.33
CA ALA A 34 2.43 10.50 -13.38
C ALA A 34 2.44 9.02 -12.95
N LYS A 35 3.55 8.56 -12.35
CA LYS A 35 3.64 7.20 -11.79
C LYS A 35 2.59 6.96 -10.70
N LEU A 36 2.45 7.89 -9.75
CA LEU A 36 1.47 7.79 -8.67
C LEU A 36 0.04 7.72 -9.23
N LYS A 37 -0.29 8.56 -10.21
CA LYS A 37 -1.60 8.52 -10.88
C LYS A 37 -1.86 7.15 -11.52
N GLN A 38 -0.87 6.61 -12.23
CA GLN A 38 -1.01 5.30 -12.86
C GLN A 38 -1.28 4.21 -11.81
N VAL A 39 -0.48 4.17 -10.75
CA VAL A 39 -0.64 3.20 -9.65
C VAL A 39 -2.02 3.32 -9.01
N LEU A 40 -2.47 4.53 -8.68
CA LEU A 40 -3.80 4.74 -8.08
C LEU A 40 -4.93 4.25 -8.99
N LEU A 41 -4.83 4.46 -10.30
CA LEU A 41 -5.82 3.97 -11.25
C LEU A 41 -5.82 2.45 -11.34
N GLU A 42 -4.64 1.81 -11.35
CA GLU A 42 -4.51 0.34 -11.32
C GLU A 42 -5.14 -0.26 -10.05
N GLU A 43 -4.86 0.31 -8.88
CA GLU A 43 -5.45 -0.15 -7.62
C GLU A 43 -6.96 0.05 -7.61
N LEU A 44 -7.46 1.22 -8.03
CA LEU A 44 -8.90 1.48 -8.09
C LEU A 44 -9.61 0.55 -9.08
N ASP A 45 -8.99 0.27 -10.23
CA ASP A 45 -9.53 -0.67 -11.21
C ASP A 45 -9.62 -2.08 -10.64
N SER A 46 -8.64 -2.50 -9.83
CA SER A 46 -8.68 -3.82 -9.16
C SER A 46 -9.86 -3.99 -8.20
N PHE A 47 -10.36 -2.88 -7.61
CA PHE A 47 -11.51 -2.90 -6.70
C PHE A 47 -12.86 -2.82 -7.41
N LYS A 48 -12.92 -2.49 -8.71
CA LYS A 48 -14.19 -2.31 -9.43
C LYS A 48 -15.04 -3.58 -9.49
N ASP A 49 -14.39 -4.74 -9.56
CA ASP A 49 -15.05 -6.04 -9.69
C ASP A 49 -15.20 -6.77 -8.35
N VAL A 50 -14.85 -6.12 -7.23
CA VAL A 50 -14.96 -6.69 -5.88
C VAL A 50 -16.35 -6.41 -5.32
N ASP A 51 -17.03 -7.45 -4.86
CA ASP A 51 -18.31 -7.33 -4.18
C ASP A 51 -18.18 -6.50 -2.88
N PRO A 52 -19.09 -5.54 -2.60
CA PRO A 52 -18.98 -4.67 -1.43
C PRO A 52 -18.93 -5.40 -0.08
N ASP A 53 -19.69 -6.50 0.08
CA ASP A 53 -19.71 -7.25 1.35
C ASP A 53 -18.39 -8.01 1.51
N SER A 54 -17.90 -8.63 0.43
CA SER A 54 -16.57 -9.26 0.42
C SER A 54 -15.43 -8.26 0.68
N PHE A 55 -15.53 -7.04 0.13
CA PHE A 55 -14.53 -5.99 0.37
C PHE A 55 -14.46 -5.59 1.84
N LEU A 56 -15.61 -5.52 2.52
CA LEU A 56 -15.64 -5.20 3.95
C LEU A 56 -14.98 -6.29 4.78
N GLU A 57 -15.27 -7.57 4.49
CA GLU A 57 -14.65 -8.71 5.17
C GLU A 57 -13.12 -8.71 4.98
N GLN A 58 -12.65 -8.53 3.73
CA GLN A 58 -11.22 -8.44 3.43
C GLN A 58 -10.53 -7.30 4.20
N ARG A 59 -11.21 -6.16 4.36
CA ARG A 59 -10.69 -5.02 5.10
C ARG A 59 -10.58 -5.31 6.60
N ILE A 60 -11.56 -5.99 7.19
CA ILE A 60 -11.52 -6.40 8.60
C ILE A 60 -10.37 -7.39 8.81
N GLU A 61 -10.30 -8.44 7.99
CA GLU A 61 -9.26 -9.47 8.07
C GLU A 61 -7.86 -8.86 7.95
N ARG A 62 -7.68 -7.86 7.07
CA ARG A 62 -6.43 -7.13 6.95
C ARG A 62 -6.01 -6.49 8.26
N TYR A 63 -6.89 -5.77 8.94
CA TYR A 63 -6.54 -5.09 10.20
C TYR A 63 -6.38 -6.08 11.36
N GLU A 64 -7.13 -7.17 11.39
CA GLU A 64 -6.97 -8.21 12.42
C GLU A 64 -5.62 -8.92 12.33
N LYS A 65 -5.08 -9.10 11.11
CA LYS A 65 -3.73 -9.65 10.89
C LYS A 65 -2.62 -8.66 11.25
N MET A 66 -2.92 -7.38 11.41
CA MET A 66 -1.93 -6.37 11.77
C MET A 66 -1.66 -6.38 13.27
N GLY A 67 -0.40 -6.60 13.63
CA GLY A 67 0.05 -6.62 15.01
C GLY A 67 0.16 -8.04 15.56
N VAL A 68 1.24 -8.29 16.28
CA VAL A 68 1.51 -9.58 16.91
C VAL A 68 1.55 -9.36 18.41
N TYR A 69 0.68 -10.04 19.15
CA TYR A 69 0.74 -10.10 20.60
C TYR A 69 1.01 -11.53 21.05
N LYS A 70 1.64 -11.67 22.20
CA LYS A 70 1.86 -12.97 22.84
C LYS A 70 1.27 -12.88 24.24
N GLU A 71 0.26 -13.70 24.52
CA GLU A 71 -0.24 -13.88 25.88
C GLU A 71 0.85 -14.48 26.77
N SER A 72 0.95 -13.96 27.99
CA SER A 72 1.90 -14.40 29.02
C SER A 72 1.25 -15.39 29.98
#